data_AF-A0A7J4PBV2-F1
#
_entry.id   AF-A0A7J4PBV2-F1
#
_cell.length_a   1.000
_cell.length_b   1.000
_cell.length_c   1.000
_cell.angle_alpha   90.00
_cell.angle_beta   90.00
_cell.angle_gamma   90.00
#
_symmetry.space_group_name_H-M   'P 1'
#
loop_
_entity.id
_entity.type
_entity.pdbx_description
1 polymer ?
#
loop_
_entity_poly.entity_id
_entity_poly.type
_entity_poly.pdbx_seq_one_letter_code
_entity_poly.pdbx_strand_id
1 'polypeptide(L)'
;MIDLTTIFCPYCNPELGEPIKTETKLVEDMPPPKKIKVTQFNIDVYRCPNCGAEVRSKHRDCPQAGDLGVCLLVCMTMLKYHLRGPLRKGRDFLCYNDSFEISPKGVMDGLLREGDSCKDGYEDWEKLGDELLSKYWVIQGTSASELPEWWLEIVKPEPPCSFVRLW
;
A
#
# COMPACT_ATOMS: atom_id res chain seq x y z
N MET A 1 -23.16 -0.92 -17.79
CA MET A 1 -24.48 -0.28 -17.91
C MET A 1 -25.51 -1.38 -17.71
N ILE A 2 -26.48 -1.15 -16.83
CA ILE A 2 -27.55 -2.12 -16.56
C ILE A 2 -28.85 -1.43 -16.93
N ASP A 3 -29.59 -2.03 -17.86
CA ASP A 3 -30.87 -1.50 -18.30
C ASP A 3 -31.97 -2.04 -17.40
N LEU A 4 -32.73 -1.12 -16.79
CA LEU A 4 -33.85 -1.45 -15.92
C LEU A 4 -35.14 -1.30 -16.72
N THR A 5 -35.78 -2.43 -17.02
CA THR A 5 -37.06 -2.46 -17.75
C THR A 5 -38.12 -3.20 -16.94
N THR A 6 -39.33 -2.66 -16.89
CA THR A 6 -40.48 -3.29 -16.22
C THR A 6 -41.47 -3.76 -17.27
N ILE A 7 -41.80 -5.06 -17.24
CA ILE A 7 -42.70 -5.68 -18.24
C ILE A 7 -44.17 -5.52 -17.84
N PHE A 8 -44.49 -5.70 -16.55
CA PHE A 8 -45.85 -5.65 -16.03
C PHE A 8 -46.05 -4.50 -15.04
N CYS A 9 -47.22 -3.89 -15.06
CA CYS A 9 -47.58 -2.89 -14.06
C CYS A 9 -47.68 -3.54 -12.68
N PRO A 10 -46.91 -3.10 -11.67
CA PRO A 10 -46.93 -3.72 -10.34
C PRO A 10 -48.25 -3.52 -9.58
N TYR A 11 -49.15 -2.64 -10.07
CA TYR A 11 -50.40 -2.30 -9.40
C TYR A 11 -51.63 -3.03 -9.97
N CYS A 12 -51.66 -3.26 -11.29
CA CYS A 12 -52.82 -3.87 -11.96
C CYS A 12 -52.46 -5.04 -12.89
N ASN A 13 -51.17 -5.36 -13.05
CA ASN A 13 -50.62 -6.45 -13.85
C ASN A 13 -50.78 -6.46 -15.40
N PRO A 14 -51.26 -5.42 -16.12
CA PRO A 14 -51.13 -5.39 -17.58
C PRO A 14 -49.68 -5.18 -18.03
N GLU A 15 -49.39 -5.53 -19.29
CA GLU A 15 -48.10 -5.26 -19.95
C GLU A 15 -47.91 -3.76 -20.24
N LEU A 16 -46.71 -3.23 -19.99
CA LEU A 16 -46.39 -1.79 -20.05
C LEU A 16 -45.90 -1.29 -21.41
N GLY A 17 -45.52 -2.17 -22.34
CA GLY A 17 -45.05 -1.79 -23.68
C GLY A 17 -43.75 -0.99 -23.69
N GLU A 18 -43.61 -0.03 -24.61
CA GLU A 18 -42.40 0.80 -24.75
C GLU A 18 -42.32 1.91 -23.68
N PRO A 19 -41.12 2.20 -23.14
CA PRO A 19 -40.94 3.23 -22.13
C PRO A 19 -41.18 4.64 -22.70
N ILE A 20 -41.96 5.45 -21.98
CA ILE A 20 -42.26 6.84 -22.37
C ILE A 20 -41.05 7.77 -22.15
N LYS A 21 -40.21 7.45 -21.16
CA LYS A 21 -39.01 8.21 -20.79
C LYS A 21 -37.99 7.30 -20.13
N THR A 22 -36.70 7.52 -20.42
CA THR A 22 -35.59 6.87 -19.71
C THR A 22 -34.88 7.90 -18.85
N GLU A 23 -34.69 7.59 -17.57
CA GLU A 23 -33.90 8.41 -16.65
C GLU A 23 -32.59 7.69 -16.34
N THR A 24 -31.47 8.41 -16.45
CA THR A 24 -30.16 7.86 -16.10
C THR A 24 -29.88 8.13 -14.63
N LYS A 25 -29.56 7.07 -13.88
CA LYS A 25 -29.09 7.17 -12.50
C LYS A 25 -27.69 6.57 -12.40
N LEU A 26 -26.71 7.41 -12.07
CA LEU A 26 -25.38 6.96 -11.68
C LEU A 26 -25.39 6.64 -10.18
N VAL A 27 -24.91 5.45 -9.83
CA VAL A 27 -24.71 5.03 -8.44
C VAL A 27 -23.24 4.74 -8.28
N GLU A 28 -22.58 5.52 -7.45
CA GLU A 28 -21.20 5.28 -7.02
C GLU A 28 -21.26 4.43 -5.76
N ASP A 29 -20.63 3.25 -5.79
CA ASP A 29 -20.59 2.33 -4.67
C ASP A 29 -19.18 1.73 -4.53
N MET A 30 -18.84 1.29 -3.32
CA MET A 30 -17.58 0.59 -3.09
C MET A 30 -17.69 -0.85 -3.60
N PRO A 31 -16.63 -1.40 -4.21
CA PRO A 31 -16.62 -2.82 -4.51
C PRO A 31 -16.72 -3.62 -3.20
N PRO A 32 -17.27 -4.84 -3.24
CA PRO A 32 -17.24 -5.70 -2.07
C PRO A 32 -15.80 -5.92 -1.58
N PRO A 33 -15.60 -6.21 -0.27
CA PRO A 33 -14.29 -6.48 0.32
C PRO A 33 -13.44 -7.40 -0.57
N LYS A 34 -12.25 -6.93 -0.95
CA LYS A 34 -11.41 -7.59 -1.96
C LYS A 34 -10.57 -8.67 -1.29
N LYS A 35 -10.77 -9.93 -1.62
CA LYS A 35 -9.90 -11.00 -1.12
C LYS A 35 -8.47 -10.85 -1.65
N ILE A 36 -7.48 -11.09 -0.79
CA ILE A 36 -6.08 -11.15 -1.23
C ILE A 36 -5.85 -12.26 -2.26
N LYS A 37 -4.93 -12.02 -3.20
CA LYS A 37 -4.48 -13.02 -4.16
C LYS A 37 -3.31 -13.80 -3.58
N VAL A 38 -3.46 -15.12 -3.43
CA VAL A 38 -2.39 -16.04 -3.02
C VAL A 38 -1.85 -16.76 -4.25
N THR A 39 -0.54 -16.75 -4.43
CA THR A 39 0.15 -17.45 -5.54
C THR A 39 1.22 -18.35 -4.95
N GLN A 40 1.17 -19.65 -5.28
CA GLN A 40 2.19 -20.62 -4.87
C GLN A 40 3.27 -20.72 -5.95
N PHE A 41 4.52 -20.57 -5.55
CA PHE A 41 5.69 -20.78 -6.42
C PHE A 41 6.42 -22.06 -5.99
N ASN A 42 6.63 -22.96 -6.95
CA ASN A 42 7.50 -24.11 -6.74
C ASN A 42 8.92 -23.68 -7.15
N ILE A 43 9.81 -23.54 -6.16
CA ILE A 43 11.16 -23.04 -6.38
C ILE A 43 12.11 -24.24 -6.44
N ASP A 44 12.57 -24.54 -7.65
CA ASP A 44 13.62 -25.54 -7.83
C ASP A 44 14.95 -25.02 -7.26
N VAL A 45 15.62 -25.89 -6.50
CA VAL A 45 16.93 -25.63 -5.92
C VAL A 45 17.92 -26.63 -6.50
N TYR A 46 18.95 -26.11 -7.16
CA TYR A 46 19.99 -26.90 -7.80
C TYR A 46 21.29 -26.77 -7.01
N ARG A 47 22.15 -27.78 -7.13
CA ARG A 47 23.52 -27.72 -6.65
C ARG A 47 24.46 -27.74 -7.85
N CYS A 48 25.28 -26.72 -7.98
CA CYS A 48 26.25 -26.63 -9.07
C CYS A 48 27.26 -27.79 -8.95
N PRO A 49 27.42 -28.65 -9.98
CA PRO A 49 28.33 -29.78 -9.90
C PRO A 49 29.81 -29.36 -9.88
N ASN A 50 30.12 -28.13 -10.33
CA ASN A 50 31.49 -27.64 -10.44
C ASN A 50 31.99 -26.96 -9.14
N CYS A 51 31.22 -26.03 -8.57
CA CYS A 51 31.63 -25.28 -7.37
C CYS A 51 30.86 -25.68 -6.10
N GLY A 52 29.86 -26.57 -6.21
CA GLY A 52 29.03 -27.01 -5.09
C GLY A 52 28.01 -25.98 -4.58
N ALA A 53 27.95 -24.78 -5.18
CA ALA A 53 27.04 -23.70 -4.77
C ALA A 53 25.58 -24.07 -5.01
N GLU A 54 24.70 -23.65 -4.09
CA GLU A 54 23.25 -23.76 -4.27
C GLU A 54 22.73 -22.62 -5.15
N VAL A 55 21.97 -22.97 -6.18
CA VAL A 55 21.34 -22.04 -7.11
C VAL A 55 19.83 -22.24 -7.02
N ARG A 56 19.11 -21.18 -6.63
CA ARG A 56 17.64 -21.17 -6.55
C ARG A 56 17.06 -20.48 -7.76
N SER A 57 16.03 -21.09 -8.37
CA SER A 57 15.26 -20.46 -9.45
C SER A 57 14.62 -19.15 -8.98
N LYS A 58 14.62 -18.13 -9.84
CA LYS A 58 14.02 -16.82 -9.55
C LYS A 58 12.88 -16.54 -10.52
N HIS A 59 11.81 -15.91 -10.02
CA HIS A 59 10.71 -15.41 -10.83
C HIS A 59 10.47 -13.94 -10.48
N ARG A 60 10.13 -13.11 -11.49
CA ARG A 60 9.94 -11.66 -11.30
C ARG A 60 8.93 -11.33 -10.21
N ASP A 61 7.82 -12.08 -10.17
CA ASP A 61 6.72 -11.84 -9.24
C ASP A 61 6.87 -12.61 -7.91
N CYS A 62 7.92 -13.44 -7.77
CA CYS A 62 8.17 -14.15 -6.52
C CYS A 62 9.07 -13.28 -5.63
N PRO A 63 8.65 -12.93 -4.40
CA PRO A 63 9.51 -12.19 -3.48
C PRO A 63 10.79 -12.98 -3.21
N GLN A 64 11.94 -12.29 -3.20
CA GLN A 64 13.24 -12.93 -2.90
C GLN A 64 13.45 -13.16 -1.40
N ALA A 65 12.75 -12.40 -0.56
CA ALA A 65 12.78 -12.51 0.89
C ALA A 65 11.38 -12.37 1.46
N GLY A 66 10.96 -13.29 2.33
CA GLY A 66 9.65 -13.32 3.00
C GLY A 66 8.46 -13.61 2.07
N ASP A 67 7.26 -13.68 2.65
CA ASP A 67 6.09 -14.25 1.98
C ASP A 67 5.05 -13.21 1.51
N LEU A 68 5.19 -11.94 1.90
CA LEU A 68 4.25 -10.90 1.52
C LEU A 68 4.58 -10.36 0.12
N GLY A 69 3.57 -10.21 -0.74
CA GLY A 69 3.72 -9.62 -2.08
C GLY A 69 3.85 -8.10 -2.07
N VAL A 70 4.41 -7.53 -3.14
CA VAL A 70 4.71 -6.09 -3.25
C VAL A 70 3.48 -5.18 -3.04
N CYS A 71 2.33 -5.52 -3.63
CA CYS A 71 1.12 -4.71 -3.47
C CYS A 71 0.61 -4.66 -2.02
N LEU A 72 0.79 -5.76 -1.28
CA LEU A 72 0.38 -5.84 0.13
C LEU A 72 1.29 -4.99 1.01
N LEU A 73 2.58 -4.98 0.72
CA LEU A 73 3.55 -4.12 1.39
C LEU A 73 3.26 -2.64 1.14
N VAL A 74 3.02 -2.27 -0.12
CA VAL A 74 2.63 -0.89 -0.47
C VAL A 74 1.37 -0.50 0.30
N CYS A 75 0.37 -1.38 0.38
CA CYS A 75 -0.83 -1.11 1.17
C CYS A 75 -0.50 -0.86 2.65
N MET A 76 0.32 -1.71 3.28
CA MET A 76 0.76 -1.52 4.67
C MET A 76 1.51 -0.20 4.87
N THR A 77 2.41 0.16 3.96
CA THR A 77 3.17 1.42 3.97
C THR A 77 2.24 2.62 3.82
N MET A 78 1.24 2.56 2.94
CA MET A 78 0.21 3.59 2.81
C MET A 78 -0.58 3.76 4.11
N LEU A 79 -1.05 2.65 4.70
CA LEU A 79 -1.78 2.68 5.97
C LEU A 79 -0.93 3.29 7.10
N LYS A 80 0.35 2.92 7.18
CA LYS A 80 1.24 3.39 8.24
C LYS A 80 1.66 4.85 8.09
N TYR A 81 2.09 5.26 6.89
CA TYR A 81 2.75 6.54 6.70
C TYR A 81 1.83 7.63 6.13
N HIS A 82 0.97 7.29 5.16
CA HIS A 82 0.03 8.26 4.62
C HIS A 82 -1.16 8.49 5.53
N LEU A 83 -1.74 7.42 6.08
CA LEU A 83 -2.88 7.52 7.00
C LEU A 83 -2.46 7.61 8.47
N ARG A 84 -1.16 7.56 8.77
CA ARG A 84 -0.61 7.57 10.14
C ARG A 84 -1.25 6.50 11.04
N GLY A 85 -1.67 5.39 10.45
CA GLY A 85 -2.39 4.33 11.14
C GLY A 85 -1.50 3.61 12.16
N PRO A 86 -1.98 3.41 13.40
CA PRO A 86 -1.32 2.49 14.33
C PRO A 86 -1.25 1.07 13.73
N LEU A 87 -0.20 0.31 14.04
CA LEU A 87 0.00 -1.05 13.48
C LEU A 87 -1.20 -1.97 13.72
N ARG A 88 -1.84 -1.86 14.89
CA ARG A 88 -3.06 -2.61 15.21
C ARG A 88 -4.22 -2.24 14.29
N LYS A 89 -4.36 -0.98 13.92
CA LYS A 89 -5.39 -0.51 12.97
C LYS A 89 -5.07 -0.90 11.54
N GLY A 90 -3.79 -0.91 11.14
CA GLY A 90 -3.38 -1.50 9.87
C GLY A 90 -3.75 -2.98 9.78
N ARG A 91 -3.49 -3.74 10.84
CA ARG A 91 -3.95 -5.13 10.97
C ARG A 91 -5.46 -5.27 10.86
N ASP A 92 -6.20 -4.47 11.63
CA ASP A 92 -7.68 -4.51 11.62
C ASP A 92 -8.22 -4.22 10.21
N PHE A 93 -7.66 -3.22 9.53
CA PHE A 93 -8.03 -2.86 8.16
C PHE A 93 -7.85 -4.03 7.20
N LEU A 94 -6.67 -4.66 7.19
CA LEU A 94 -6.38 -5.80 6.32
C LEU A 94 -7.31 -7.00 6.60
N CYS A 95 -7.66 -7.21 7.87
CA CYS A 95 -8.59 -8.27 8.26
C CYS A 95 -10.01 -8.00 7.74
N TYR A 96 -10.55 -6.81 7.97
CA TYR A 96 -11.94 -6.49 7.62
C TYR A 96 -12.15 -6.20 6.14
N ASN A 97 -11.22 -5.48 5.51
CA ASN A 97 -11.34 -5.05 4.11
C ASN A 97 -10.85 -6.11 3.13
N ASP A 98 -9.74 -6.78 3.45
CA ASP A 98 -9.05 -7.66 2.51
C ASP A 98 -9.21 -9.16 2.84
N SER A 99 -9.93 -9.48 3.92
CA SER A 99 -10.03 -10.83 4.49
C SER A 99 -8.65 -11.44 4.74
N PHE A 100 -7.67 -10.61 5.13
CA PHE A 100 -6.29 -11.02 5.33
C PHE A 100 -5.92 -10.99 6.82
N GLU A 101 -5.71 -12.18 7.37
CA GLU A 101 -5.29 -12.34 8.75
C GLU A 101 -3.78 -12.21 8.89
N ILE A 102 -3.37 -11.20 9.65
CA ILE A 102 -1.97 -10.99 10.02
C ILE A 102 -1.89 -10.50 11.47
N SER A 103 -0.76 -10.72 12.14
CA SER A 103 -0.53 -10.13 13.46
C SER A 103 -0.03 -8.69 13.32
N PRO A 104 -0.20 -7.81 14.34
CA PRO A 104 0.44 -6.50 14.33
C PRO A 104 1.96 -6.56 14.15
N LYS A 105 2.60 -7.63 14.64
CA LYS A 105 4.02 -7.91 14.40
C LYS A 105 4.28 -8.20 12.92
N GLY A 106 3.45 -9.00 12.25
CA GLY A 106 3.59 -9.27 10.82
C GLY A 106 3.48 -8.01 9.97
N VAL A 107 2.60 -7.06 10.35
CA VAL A 107 2.54 -5.74 9.72
C VAL A 107 3.85 -4.98 9.92
N MET A 108 4.40 -4.97 11.14
CA MET A 108 5.69 -4.34 11.43
C MET A 108 6.84 -4.99 10.64
N ASP A 109 6.91 -6.32 10.59
CA ASP A 109 7.95 -7.06 9.89
C ASP A 109 7.89 -6.77 8.38
N GLY A 110 6.69 -6.63 7.80
CA GLY A 110 6.49 -6.17 6.43
C GLY A 110 7.03 -4.75 6.18
N LEU A 111 6.72 -3.81 7.08
CA LEU A 111 7.19 -2.42 6.99
C LEU A 111 8.72 -2.31 7.13
N LEU A 112 9.32 -3.09 8.03
CA LEU A 112 10.76 -3.14 8.21
C LEU A 112 11.46 -3.64 6.94
N ARG A 113 10.90 -4.65 6.27
CA ARG A 113 11.43 -5.18 5.01
C ARG A 113 11.41 -4.14 3.89
N GLU A 114 10.31 -3.37 3.77
CA GLU A 114 10.26 -2.25 2.83
C GLU A 114 11.27 -1.17 3.18
N GLY A 115 11.40 -0.86 4.48
CA GLY A 115 12.39 0.09 4.98
C GLY A 115 13.82 -0.31 4.64
N ASP A 116 14.17 -1.59 4.83
CA ASP A 116 15.49 -2.13 4.49
C ASP A 116 15.78 -2.03 2.99
N SER A 117 14.77 -2.25 2.14
CA SER A 117 14.92 -2.12 0.68
C SER A 117 15.14 -0.66 0.22
N CYS A 118 14.70 0.32 1.02
CA CYS A 118 14.89 1.73 0.76
C CYS A 118 16.21 2.31 1.28
N LYS A 119 16.95 1.58 2.16
CA LYS A 119 18.21 2.06 2.75
C LYS A 119 19.25 2.37 1.70
N ASP A 120 19.42 1.49 0.73
CA ASP A 120 20.40 1.63 -0.35
C ASP A 120 20.20 2.94 -1.13
N GLY A 121 18.94 3.34 -1.36
CA GLY A 121 18.63 4.62 -2.01
C GLY A 121 18.89 5.82 -1.09
N TYR A 122 18.57 5.70 0.20
CA TYR A 122 18.72 6.81 1.15
C TYR A 122 20.19 7.23 1.34
N GLU A 123 21.13 6.28 1.38
CA GLU A 123 22.56 6.57 1.50
C GLU A 123 23.10 7.37 0.28
N ASP A 124 22.49 7.20 -0.89
CA ASP A 124 22.80 8.00 -2.08
C ASP A 124 22.16 9.39 -2.01
N TRP A 125 20.93 9.50 -1.47
CA TRP A 125 20.26 10.78 -1.22
C TRP A 125 20.96 11.62 -0.15
N GLU A 126 21.58 11.01 0.86
CA GLU A 126 22.34 11.72 1.89
C GLU A 126 23.54 12.45 1.28
N LYS A 127 24.29 11.79 0.40
CA LYS A 127 25.41 12.39 -0.34
C LYS A 127 24.96 13.53 -1.26
N LEU A 128 23.83 13.36 -1.94
CA LEU A 128 23.23 14.39 -2.81
C LEU A 128 22.63 15.55 -1.98
N GLY A 129 22.08 15.22 -0.81
CA GLY A 129 21.51 16.14 0.15
C GLY A 129 22.59 17.04 0.74
N ASP A 130 23.75 16.52 1.13
CA ASP A 130 24.86 17.33 1.64
C ASP A 130 25.34 18.39 0.61
N GLU A 131 25.30 18.05 -0.68
CA GLU A 131 25.66 18.98 -1.76
C GLU A 131 24.58 20.07 -2.00
N LEU A 132 23.30 19.72 -1.93
CA LEU A 132 22.17 20.61 -2.27
C LEU A 132 21.60 21.39 -1.05
N LEU A 133 21.55 20.76 0.13
CA LEU A 133 20.94 21.30 1.36
C LEU A 133 21.80 22.37 2.03
N SER A 134 23.08 22.50 1.68
CA SER A 134 23.96 23.56 2.20
C SER A 134 23.51 25.00 1.86
N LYS A 135 22.60 25.18 0.89
CA LYS A 135 22.23 26.51 0.36
C LYS A 135 20.89 27.06 0.82
N TYR A 136 19.94 26.23 1.26
CA TYR A 136 18.57 26.68 1.59
C TYR A 136 18.01 25.86 2.75
N TRP A 137 18.18 26.35 3.98
CA TRP A 137 17.69 25.67 5.19
C TRP A 137 16.34 26.24 5.65
N VAL A 138 15.36 25.35 5.85
CA VAL A 138 14.25 25.54 6.79
C VAL A 138 14.29 24.35 7.75
N ILE A 139 14.49 24.65 9.03
CA ILE A 139 14.51 23.64 10.10
C ILE A 139 13.07 23.48 10.60
N GLN A 140 12.45 22.32 10.38
CA GLN A 140 11.24 21.92 11.09
C GLN A 140 11.59 20.83 12.10
N GLY A 141 11.49 21.15 13.38
CA GLY A 141 11.63 20.17 14.46
C GLY A 141 10.37 19.32 14.57
N THR A 142 10.50 18.00 14.48
CA THR A 142 9.42 17.08 14.84
C THR A 142 9.83 16.35 16.11
N SER A 143 9.17 16.65 17.22
CA SER A 143 9.38 15.91 18.46
C SER A 143 8.58 14.61 18.43
N ALA A 144 9.21 13.50 18.83
CA ALA A 144 8.57 12.21 19.00
C ALA A 144 9.02 11.60 20.34
N SER A 145 8.06 11.15 21.14
CA SER A 145 8.35 10.40 22.37
C SER A 145 8.54 8.93 22.01
N GLU A 146 9.74 8.39 22.20
CA GLU A 146 9.98 6.97 21.93
C GLU A 146 9.70 6.07 23.15
N LEU A 147 9.56 6.62 24.37
CA LEU A 147 9.20 5.95 25.63
C LEU A 147 8.81 7.03 26.68
N PRO A 148 8.17 6.71 27.82
CA PRO A 148 7.52 7.71 28.68
C PRO A 148 8.45 8.74 29.36
N GLU A 149 9.78 8.56 29.34
CA GLU A 149 10.70 9.35 30.18
C GLU A 149 11.73 10.18 29.41
N TRP A 150 11.70 10.21 28.08
CA TRP A 150 12.65 11.01 27.30
C TRP A 150 12.04 11.54 26.01
N TRP A 151 12.39 12.80 25.71
CA TRP A 151 12.05 13.47 24.46
C TRP A 151 13.22 13.30 23.51
N LEU A 152 13.02 12.64 22.37
CA LEU A 152 13.97 12.73 21.27
C LEU A 152 13.46 13.81 20.30
N GLU A 153 14.24 14.86 20.13
CA GLU A 153 13.95 15.90 19.14
C GLU A 153 14.58 15.47 17.81
N ILE A 154 13.75 14.95 16.90
CA ILE A 154 14.20 14.57 15.56
C ILE A 154 14.10 15.81 14.68
N VAL A 155 15.25 16.43 14.43
CA VAL A 155 15.38 17.50 13.46
C VAL A 155 15.61 16.88 12.09
N LYS A 156 14.59 16.89 11.22
CA LYS A 156 14.76 16.53 9.81
C LYS A 156 14.83 17.80 8.96
N PRO A 157 15.86 17.97 8.12
CA PRO A 157 15.82 19.00 7.09
C PRO A 157 14.77 18.60 6.04
N GLU A 158 13.80 19.48 5.79
CA GLU A 158 12.89 19.34 4.65
C GLU A 158 13.31 20.29 3.53
N PRO A 159 13.21 19.88 2.25
CA PRO A 159 13.37 20.83 1.15
C PRO A 159 12.27 21.90 1.27
N PRO A 160 12.56 23.18 0.94
CA PRO A 160 11.55 24.22 0.99
C PRO A 160 10.36 23.82 0.13
N CYS A 161 9.15 23.85 0.72
CA CYS A 161 7.89 23.73 0.01
C CYS A 161 7.87 24.74 -1.14
N SER A 162 8.21 24.29 -2.34
CA SER A 162 7.88 25.02 -3.54
C SER A 162 6.38 24.85 -3.74
N PHE A 163 5.63 25.85 -3.27
CA PHE A 163 4.31 26.16 -3.79
C PHE A 163 4.50 26.49 -5.28
N VAL A 164 4.56 25.47 -6.14
CA VAL A 164 4.39 25.67 -7.57
C VAL A 164 2.90 25.96 -7.75
N ARG A 165 2.56 27.25 -7.75
CA ARG A 165 1.35 27.72 -8.42
C ARG A 165 1.50 27.33 -9.89
N LEU A 166 0.89 26.21 -10.26
CA LEU A 166 0.51 25.99 -11.65
C LEU A 166 -0.66 26.95 -11.90
N TRP A 167 -0.44 27.88 -12.82
CA TRP A 167 -1.50 28.64 -13.46
C TRP A 167 -2.46 27.69 -14.19
#